data_AF-A0A7S2MI59-F1
#
_entry.id   AF-A0A7S2MI59-F1
#
_cell.length_a   1.000
_cell.length_b   1.000
_cell.length_c   1.000
_cell.angle_alpha   90.00
_cell.angle_beta   90.00
_cell.angle_gamma   90.00
#
_symmetry.space_group_name_H-M   'P 1'
#
loop_
_entity.id
_entity.type
_entity.pdbx_description
1 polymer ?
#
loop_
_entity_poly.entity_id
_entity_poly.type
_entity_poly.pdbx_seq_one_letter_code
_entity_poly.pdbx_strand_id
1 'polypeptide(L)'
;GEGARIFQPLGVASLSVLVFYSVSGGPFGIEGAVQAGGFLFALLGFVVFPLIWGVPEALMTAELGSAFPEASGGVAWVEEAFGKKAGFFAGYTTWISGATDNAIYPVLFLEYLLQHIFGNDDAFQGMNRLLRFLLLSSTSIILAYLNYLGLEIVGNMSIIICIVSISPFVIMCIIGIPKVDPSRWIQFPDEDSSTTGDELEASGWFPLISTWGVLWRPLLNNLFW
;
A
#
# COMPACT_ATOMS: atom_id res chain seq x y z
N GLY A 1 -4.23 -31.89 -29.53
CA GLY A 1 -4.07 -30.58 -30.17
C GLY A 1 -5.15 -29.69 -29.63
N GLU A 2 -4.91 -29.11 -28.46
CA GLU A 2 -5.82 -28.17 -27.82
C GLU A 2 -5.12 -26.83 -27.79
N GLY A 3 -5.81 -25.83 -28.35
CA GLY A 3 -5.28 -24.48 -28.51
C GLY A 3 -4.89 -23.91 -27.16
N ALA A 4 -3.59 -23.63 -26.99
CA ALA A 4 -3.12 -22.74 -25.96
C ALA A 4 -3.87 -21.43 -26.14
N ARG A 5 -4.79 -21.12 -25.22
CA ARG A 5 -5.38 -19.78 -25.15
C ARG A 5 -4.22 -18.84 -24.87
N ILE A 6 -3.84 -18.07 -25.88
CA ILE A 6 -2.87 -17.01 -25.76
C ILE A 6 -3.58 -15.96 -24.89
N PHE A 7 -3.31 -15.98 -23.58
CA PHE A 7 -3.67 -14.85 -22.71
C PHE A 7 -3.07 -13.61 -23.36
N GLN A 8 -3.89 -12.60 -23.67
CA GLN A 8 -3.29 -11.37 -24.19
C GLN A 8 -2.40 -10.80 -23.10
N PRO A 9 -1.13 -10.49 -23.41
CA PRO A 9 -0.23 -9.92 -22.43
C PRO A 9 -0.79 -8.55 -22.01
N LEU A 10 -0.91 -8.33 -20.70
CA LEU A 10 -1.18 -7.02 -20.14
C LEU A 10 -0.14 -6.03 -20.67
N GLY A 11 -0.60 -4.88 -21.17
CA GLY A 11 0.30 -3.82 -21.59
C GLY A 11 1.19 -3.36 -20.43
N VAL A 12 2.42 -2.94 -20.73
CA VAL A 12 3.43 -2.54 -19.72
C VAL A 12 2.88 -1.49 -18.73
N ALA A 13 2.09 -0.53 -19.22
CA ALA A 13 1.47 0.49 -18.37
C ALA A 13 0.45 -0.09 -17.39
N SER A 14 -0.42 -0.99 -17.86
CA SER A 14 -1.40 -1.67 -17.01
C SER A 14 -0.72 -2.55 -15.97
N LEU A 15 0.30 -3.31 -16.39
CA LEU A 15 1.11 -4.11 -15.48
C LEU A 15 1.83 -3.25 -14.43
N SER A 16 2.41 -2.13 -14.82
CA SER A 16 3.10 -1.20 -13.89
C SER A 16 2.14 -0.64 -12.85
N VAL A 17 0.94 -0.24 -13.25
CA VAL A 17 -0.07 0.28 -12.33
C VAL A 17 -0.61 -0.82 -11.40
N LEU A 18 -0.76 -2.05 -11.89
CA LEU A 18 -1.14 -3.19 -11.06
C LEU A 18 -0.07 -3.50 -10.01
N VAL A 19 1.21 -3.48 -10.39
CA VAL A 19 2.34 -3.66 -9.45
C VAL A 19 2.42 -2.49 -8.46
N PHE A 20 2.19 -1.26 -8.91
CA PHE A 20 2.12 -0.10 -8.01
C PHE A 20 1.06 -0.31 -6.93
N TYR A 21 -0.16 -0.72 -7.32
CA TYR A 21 -1.25 -0.96 -6.37
C TYR A 21 -1.11 -2.21 -5.52
N SER A 22 -0.29 -3.19 -5.92
CA SER A 22 0.00 -4.34 -5.07
C SER A 22 0.93 -3.99 -3.90
N VAL A 23 1.66 -2.88 -3.99
CA VAL A 23 2.64 -2.46 -2.98
C VAL A 23 2.25 -1.16 -2.29
N SER A 24 1.53 -0.25 -2.97
CA SER A 24 1.22 1.08 -2.46
C SER A 24 -0.26 1.43 -2.57
N GLY A 25 -0.80 1.98 -1.48
CA GLY A 25 -2.14 2.56 -1.41
C GLY A 25 -2.18 4.08 -1.65
N GLY A 26 -1.04 4.75 -1.77
CA GLY A 26 -0.92 6.21 -1.83
C GLY A 26 0.04 6.78 -0.77
N PRO A 27 0.31 8.09 -0.80
CA PRO A 27 1.29 8.74 0.09
C PRO A 27 0.72 9.02 1.50
N PHE A 28 0.15 8.00 2.14
CA PHE A 28 -0.36 8.09 3.51
C PHE A 28 0.78 7.86 4.51
N GLY A 29 0.77 8.59 5.63
CA GLY A 29 1.80 8.47 6.68
C GLY A 29 2.98 9.45 6.54
N ILE A 30 3.03 10.23 5.46
CA ILE A 30 4.03 11.28 5.28
C ILE A 30 3.89 12.34 6.39
N GLU A 31 2.66 12.65 6.79
CA GLU A 31 2.36 13.61 7.85
C GLU A 31 2.99 13.17 9.19
N GLY A 32 2.85 11.88 9.53
CA GLY A 32 3.46 11.30 10.73
C GLY A 32 4.99 11.31 10.66
N ALA A 33 5.58 11.01 9.49
CA ALA A 33 7.02 11.07 9.29
C ALA A 33 7.58 12.50 9.45
N VAL A 34 6.90 13.50 8.89
CA VAL A 34 7.29 14.92 8.98
C VAL A 34 7.07 15.45 10.40
N GLN A 35 6.00 15.05 11.09
CA GLN A 35 5.78 15.42 12.50
C GLN A 35 6.85 14.82 13.42
N ALA A 36 7.26 13.57 13.19
CA ALA A 36 8.19 12.87 14.05
C ALA A 36 9.66 13.32 13.89
N GLY A 37 10.11 13.62 12.67
CA GLY A 37 11.52 13.95 12.42
C GLY A 37 11.76 15.26 11.68
N GLY A 38 10.73 16.05 11.42
CA GLY A 38 10.85 17.26 10.61
C GLY A 38 10.98 16.96 9.12
N PHE A 39 10.91 18.02 8.32
CA PHE A 39 10.84 17.90 6.87
C PHE A 39 12.12 17.30 6.26
N LEU A 40 13.29 17.69 6.73
CA LEU A 40 14.57 17.27 6.14
C LEU A 40 14.84 15.77 6.31
N PHE A 41 14.59 15.21 7.51
CA PHE A 41 14.79 13.78 7.75
C PHE A 41 13.73 12.93 7.05
N ALA A 42 12.48 13.39 6.99
CA ALA A 42 11.44 12.73 6.20
C ALA A 42 11.82 12.70 4.71
N LEU A 43 12.22 13.84 4.13
CA LEU A 43 12.65 13.92 2.73
C LEU A 43 13.86 13.03 2.43
N LEU A 44 14.88 13.05 3.30
CA LEU A 44 16.06 12.20 3.15
C LEU A 44 15.68 10.72 3.23
N GLY A 45 14.75 10.35 4.13
CA GLY A 45 14.15 9.03 4.19
C GLY A 45 13.54 8.62 2.85
N PHE A 46 12.65 9.45 2.28
CA PHE A 46 12.00 9.15 1.00
C PHE A 46 12.94 9.11 -0.21
N VAL A 47 14.11 9.75 -0.16
CA VAL A 47 15.11 9.68 -1.24
C VAL A 47 16.05 8.49 -1.08
N VAL A 48 16.59 8.30 0.12
CA VAL A 48 17.61 7.29 0.39
C VAL A 48 17.00 5.89 0.46
N PHE A 49 15.82 5.77 1.05
CA PHE A 49 15.21 4.48 1.33
C PHE A 49 14.86 3.66 0.07
N PRO A 50 14.20 4.24 -0.96
CA PRO A 50 13.95 3.51 -2.20
C PRO A 50 15.24 3.09 -2.91
N LEU A 51 16.35 3.84 -2.76
CA LEU A 51 17.63 3.48 -3.39
C LEU A 51 18.32 2.31 -2.69
N ILE A 52 18.22 2.22 -1.36
CA ILE A 52 18.86 1.16 -0.58
C ILE A 52 18.03 -0.13 -0.61
N TRP A 53 16.70 -0.01 -0.59
CA TRP A 53 15.80 -1.16 -0.47
C TRP A 53 15.03 -1.43 -1.76
N GLY A 54 14.24 -0.45 -2.23
CA GLY A 54 13.31 -0.65 -3.35
C GLY A 54 13.98 -0.94 -4.69
N VAL A 55 15.08 -0.26 -5.03
CA VAL A 55 15.80 -0.46 -6.30
C VAL A 55 16.44 -1.85 -6.37
N PRO A 56 17.22 -2.30 -5.36
CA PRO A 56 17.73 -3.67 -5.35
C PRO A 56 16.64 -4.73 -5.40
N GLU A 57 15.55 -4.54 -4.65
CA GLU A 57 14.41 -5.46 -4.66
C GLU A 57 13.75 -5.55 -6.04
N ALA A 58 13.52 -4.40 -6.70
CA ALA A 58 12.94 -4.34 -8.04
C ALA A 58 13.85 -4.99 -9.09
N LEU A 59 15.17 -4.79 -9.00
CA LEU A 59 16.14 -5.42 -9.89
C LEU A 59 16.18 -6.94 -9.71
N MET A 60 16.21 -7.44 -8.46
CA MET A 60 16.15 -8.88 -8.19
C MET A 60 14.85 -9.51 -8.74
N THR A 61 13.72 -8.83 -8.53
CA THR A 61 12.41 -9.25 -9.04
C THR A 61 12.39 -9.27 -10.57
N ALA A 62 13.01 -8.29 -11.23
CA ALA A 62 13.12 -8.23 -12.69
C ALA A 62 13.98 -9.37 -13.26
N GLU A 63 15.15 -9.63 -12.64
CA GLU A 63 16.04 -10.72 -13.04
C GLU A 63 15.35 -12.09 -12.89
N LEU A 64 14.75 -12.36 -11.72
CA LEU A 64 14.05 -13.63 -11.45
C LEU A 64 12.78 -13.79 -12.31
N GLY A 65 12.02 -12.71 -12.52
CA GLY A 65 10.85 -12.72 -13.41
C GLY A 65 11.20 -13.00 -14.87
N SER A 66 12.39 -12.58 -15.32
CA SER A 66 12.88 -12.90 -16.66
C SER A 66 13.45 -14.33 -16.77
N ALA A 67 14.04 -14.85 -15.68
CA ALA A 67 14.64 -16.18 -15.63
C ALA A 67 13.59 -17.30 -15.53
N PHE A 68 12.47 -17.05 -14.84
CA PHE A 68 11.38 -18.02 -14.67
C PHE A 68 10.08 -17.50 -15.32
N PRO A 69 9.88 -17.70 -16.64
CA PRO A 69 8.70 -17.21 -17.36
C PRO A 69 7.42 -18.01 -17.06
N GLU A 70 7.42 -18.82 -15.99
CA GLU A 70 6.29 -19.62 -15.55
C GLU A 70 5.33 -18.79 -14.68
N ALA A 71 4.03 -19.05 -14.79
CA ALA A 71 3.01 -18.39 -13.98
C ALA A 71 3.00 -18.82 -12.50
N SER A 72 4.09 -19.43 -12.01
CA SER A 72 4.26 -19.87 -10.62
C SER A 72 4.67 -18.74 -9.66
N GLY A 73 5.01 -17.56 -10.20
CA GLY A 73 5.35 -16.38 -9.41
C GLY A 73 6.54 -16.61 -8.46
N GLY A 74 6.54 -15.93 -7.31
CA GLY A 74 7.62 -16.04 -6.32
C GLY A 74 7.80 -17.45 -5.71
N VAL A 75 6.80 -18.33 -5.81
CA VAL A 75 6.88 -19.71 -5.30
C VAL A 75 7.91 -20.53 -6.07
N ALA A 76 7.97 -20.36 -7.39
CA ALA A 76 8.97 -21.03 -8.23
C ALA A 76 10.41 -20.59 -7.85
N TRP A 77 10.60 -19.31 -7.52
CA TRP A 77 11.92 -18.80 -7.15
C TRP A 77 12.41 -19.44 -5.84
N VAL A 78 11.52 -19.58 -4.86
CA VAL A 78 11.83 -20.22 -3.57
C VAL A 78 12.01 -21.73 -3.73
N GLU A 79 11.20 -22.38 -4.55
CA GLU A 79 11.33 -23.81 -4.82
C GLU A 79 12.68 -24.15 -5.49
N GLU A 80 13.13 -23.34 -6.45
CA GLU A 80 14.42 -23.55 -7.10
C GLU A 80 15.60 -23.28 -6.16
N ALA A 81 15.52 -22.21 -5.35
CA ALA A 81 16.63 -21.82 -4.46
C ALA A 81 16.73 -22.68 -3.20
N PHE A 82 15.61 -23.06 -2.59
CA PHE A 82 15.56 -23.70 -1.26
C PHE A 82 14.85 -25.07 -1.26
N GLY A 83 14.34 -25.52 -2.40
CA GLY A 83 13.68 -26.81 -2.58
C GLY A 83 12.17 -26.78 -2.31
N LYS A 84 11.52 -27.89 -2.68
CA LYS A 84 10.05 -28.04 -2.72
C LYS A 84 9.33 -27.74 -1.41
N LYS A 85 9.94 -28.08 -0.27
CA LYS A 85 9.32 -27.84 1.06
C LYS A 85 9.24 -26.36 1.39
N ALA A 86 10.28 -25.60 1.07
CA ALA A 86 10.32 -24.15 1.27
C ALA A 86 9.37 -23.44 0.31
N GLY A 87 9.34 -23.88 -0.96
CA GLY A 87 8.37 -23.39 -1.95
C GLY A 87 6.93 -23.58 -1.50
N PHE A 88 6.57 -24.79 -1.02
CA PHE A 88 5.23 -25.06 -0.48
C PHE A 88 4.88 -24.15 0.70
N PHE A 89 5.80 -23.96 1.65
CA PHE A 89 5.57 -23.09 2.79
C PHE A 89 5.37 -21.64 2.37
N ALA A 90 6.24 -21.11 1.51
CA ALA A 90 6.13 -19.76 0.97
C ALA A 90 4.79 -19.55 0.24
N GLY A 91 4.43 -20.45 -0.68
CA GLY A 91 3.15 -20.40 -1.39
C GLY A 91 1.94 -20.46 -0.46
N TYR A 92 1.99 -21.32 0.56
CA TYR A 92 0.93 -21.42 1.56
C TYR A 92 0.78 -20.12 2.38
N THR A 93 1.89 -19.51 2.81
CA THR A 93 1.86 -18.24 3.53
C THR A 93 1.36 -17.09 2.66
N THR A 94 1.77 -17.01 1.40
CA THR A 94 1.27 -16.01 0.45
C THR A 94 -0.23 -16.19 0.17
N TRP A 95 -0.70 -17.44 0.05
CA TRP A 95 -2.12 -17.71 -0.13
C TRP A 95 -2.95 -17.26 1.09
N ILE A 96 -2.48 -17.51 2.31
CA ILE A 96 -3.14 -17.02 3.53
C ILE A 96 -3.20 -15.50 3.53
N SER A 97 -2.08 -14.82 3.25
CA SER A 97 -2.03 -13.35 3.17
C SER A 97 -3.06 -12.84 2.17
N GLY A 98 -3.04 -13.36 0.93
CA GLY A 98 -3.99 -12.94 -0.09
C GLY A 98 -5.45 -13.22 0.26
N ALA A 99 -5.74 -14.31 0.97
CA ALA A 99 -7.09 -14.60 1.46
C ALA A 99 -7.54 -13.60 2.54
N THR A 100 -6.63 -13.21 3.44
CA THR A 100 -6.89 -12.18 4.45
C THR A 100 -7.11 -10.81 3.81
N ASP A 101 -6.27 -10.42 2.86
CA ASP A 101 -6.38 -9.13 2.15
C ASP A 101 -7.71 -9.01 1.41
N ASN A 102 -8.10 -10.08 0.68
CA ASN A 102 -9.40 -10.16 -0.01
C ASN A 102 -10.61 -10.06 0.94
N ALA A 103 -10.45 -10.39 2.22
CA ALA A 103 -11.50 -10.26 3.23
C ALA A 103 -11.56 -8.84 3.82
N ILE A 104 -10.42 -8.15 3.92
CA ILE A 104 -10.32 -6.81 4.52
C ILE A 104 -10.83 -5.72 3.56
N TYR A 105 -10.41 -5.74 2.29
CA TYR A 105 -10.70 -4.64 1.36
C TYR A 105 -12.19 -4.35 1.13
N PRO A 106 -13.09 -5.35 0.95
CA PRO A 106 -14.52 -5.08 0.81
C PRO A 106 -15.13 -4.45 2.06
N VAL A 107 -14.60 -4.79 3.25
CA VAL A 107 -15.04 -4.22 4.53
C VAL A 107 -14.67 -2.74 4.58
N LEU A 108 -13.40 -2.41 4.32
CA LEU A 108 -12.91 -1.02 4.30
C LEU A 108 -13.64 -0.18 3.25
N PHE A 109 -13.82 -0.72 2.04
CA PHE A 109 -14.56 -0.03 0.98
C PHE A 109 -15.98 0.36 1.42
N LEU A 110 -16.70 -0.59 2.02
CA LEU A 110 -18.07 -0.35 2.47
C LEU A 110 -18.12 0.63 3.64
N GLU A 111 -17.15 0.56 4.56
CA GLU A 111 -17.02 1.49 5.68
C GLU A 111 -16.82 2.93 5.20
N TYR A 112 -15.84 3.17 4.31
CA TYR A 112 -15.61 4.50 3.73
C TYR A 112 -16.80 5.01 2.91
N LEU A 113 -17.45 4.14 2.13
CA LEU A 113 -18.62 4.52 1.33
C LEU A 113 -19.78 4.97 2.22
N LEU A 114 -20.07 4.23 3.28
CA LEU A 114 -21.16 4.55 4.21
C LEU A 114 -20.84 5.80 5.03
N GLN A 115 -19.60 5.96 5.49
CA GLN A 115 -19.15 7.18 6.16
C GLN A 115 -19.36 8.41 5.27
N HIS A 116 -19.03 8.31 3.97
CA HIS A 116 -19.22 9.41 3.03
C HIS A 116 -20.70 9.72 2.75
N ILE A 117 -21.56 8.71 2.62
CA ILE A 117 -22.99 8.88 2.32
C ILE A 117 -23.76 9.42 3.54
N PHE A 118 -23.49 8.89 4.72
CA PHE A 118 -24.24 9.18 5.94
C PHE A 118 -23.58 10.25 6.82
N GLY A 119 -22.34 10.63 6.54
CA GLY A 119 -21.60 11.65 7.29
C GLY A 119 -21.38 11.29 8.77
N ASN A 120 -21.41 10.01 9.11
CA ASN A 120 -21.28 9.52 10.47
C ASN A 120 -20.27 8.37 10.51
N ASP A 121 -19.27 8.48 11.37
CA ASP A 121 -18.20 7.49 11.54
C ASP A 121 -18.75 6.14 12.05
N ASP A 122 -19.86 6.17 12.80
CA ASP A 122 -20.52 4.96 13.31
C ASP A 122 -21.53 4.35 12.33
N ALA A 123 -21.69 4.88 11.11
CA ALA A 123 -22.72 4.43 10.17
C ALA A 123 -22.63 2.92 9.86
N PHE A 124 -21.42 2.37 9.78
CA PHE A 124 -21.21 0.95 9.51
C PHE A 124 -21.45 0.06 10.75
N GLN A 125 -21.05 0.53 11.94
CA GLN A 125 -21.16 -0.22 13.18
C GLN A 125 -22.57 -0.16 13.81
N GLY A 126 -23.26 0.97 13.65
CA GLY A 126 -24.62 1.19 14.13
C GLY A 126 -25.70 0.51 13.28
N MET A 127 -25.33 -0.08 12.13
CA MET A 127 -26.26 -0.73 11.22
C MET A 127 -26.68 -2.13 11.70
N ASN A 128 -27.91 -2.53 11.37
CA ASN A 128 -28.39 -3.89 11.65
C ASN A 128 -27.43 -4.96 11.13
N ARG A 129 -27.05 -5.91 12.00
CA ARG A 129 -26.09 -6.99 11.70
C ARG A 129 -26.43 -7.77 10.42
N LEU A 130 -27.72 -8.01 10.17
CA LEU A 130 -28.18 -8.70 8.96
C LEU A 130 -27.96 -7.85 7.69
N LEU A 131 -28.24 -6.55 7.75
CA LEU A 131 -28.05 -5.63 6.61
C LEU A 131 -26.56 -5.48 6.28
N ARG A 132 -25.71 -5.37 7.31
CA ARG A 132 -24.25 -5.35 7.15
C ARG A 132 -23.73 -6.63 6.49
N PHE A 133 -24.19 -7.80 6.94
CA PHE A 133 -23.80 -9.07 6.34
C PHE A 133 -24.23 -9.18 4.87
N LEU A 134 -25.45 -8.74 4.54
CA LEU A 134 -25.95 -8.77 3.17
C LEU A 134 -25.16 -7.82 2.25
N LEU A 135 -24.85 -6.60 2.70
CA LEU A 135 -24.06 -5.63 1.93
C LEU A 135 -22.62 -6.07 1.72
N LEU A 136 -21.97 -6.65 2.75
CA LEU A 136 -20.63 -7.21 2.60
C LEU A 136 -20.63 -8.37 1.61
N SER A 137 -21.55 -9.32 1.79
CA SER A 137 -21.64 -10.50 0.92
C SER A 137 -21.94 -10.12 -0.53
N SER A 138 -22.87 -9.17 -0.76
CA SER A 138 -23.18 -8.71 -2.11
C SER A 138 -21.99 -8.01 -2.77
N THR A 139 -21.30 -7.13 -2.05
CA THR A 139 -20.12 -6.41 -2.54
C THR A 139 -19.00 -7.38 -2.91
N SER A 140 -18.70 -8.36 -2.04
CA SER A 140 -17.68 -9.37 -2.30
C SER A 140 -18.03 -10.27 -3.49
N ILE A 141 -19.31 -10.65 -3.66
CA ILE A 141 -19.75 -11.46 -4.81
C ILE A 141 -19.62 -10.67 -6.11
N ILE A 142 -19.97 -9.38 -6.11
CA ILE A 142 -19.83 -8.51 -7.28
C ILE A 142 -18.35 -8.36 -7.66
N LEU A 143 -17.48 -8.07 -6.68
CA LEU A 143 -16.03 -7.96 -6.89
C LEU A 143 -15.44 -9.27 -7.42
N ALA A 144 -15.84 -10.42 -6.85
CA ALA A 144 -15.41 -11.72 -7.34
C ALA A 144 -15.85 -11.94 -8.79
N TYR A 145 -17.10 -11.62 -9.10
CA TYR A 145 -17.65 -11.75 -10.46
C TYR A 145 -16.91 -10.86 -11.47
N LEU A 146 -16.57 -9.62 -11.11
CA LEU A 146 -15.77 -8.73 -11.96
C LEU A 146 -14.37 -9.31 -12.23
N ASN A 147 -13.74 -9.92 -11.22
CA ASN A 147 -12.45 -10.61 -11.40
C ASN A 147 -12.57 -11.81 -12.37
N TYR A 148 -13.71 -12.51 -12.38
CA TYR A 148 -13.96 -13.60 -13.33
C TYR A 148 -14.20 -13.12 -14.77
N LEU A 149 -14.76 -11.91 -14.98
CA LEU A 149 -15.15 -11.43 -16.30
C LEU A 149 -13.98 -11.03 -17.20
N GLY A 150 -12.83 -10.65 -16.64
CA GLY A 150 -11.62 -10.42 -17.43
C GLY A 150 -10.64 -9.45 -16.78
N LEU A 151 -9.40 -9.93 -16.60
CA LEU A 151 -8.28 -9.17 -16.03
C LEU A 151 -7.91 -7.92 -16.86
N GLU A 152 -8.19 -7.92 -18.17
CA GLU A 152 -7.93 -6.76 -19.04
C GLU A 152 -8.81 -5.55 -18.67
N ILE A 153 -10.06 -5.79 -18.29
CA ILE A 153 -10.98 -4.73 -17.86
C ILE A 153 -10.49 -4.15 -16.54
N VAL A 154 -10.07 -5.02 -15.61
CA VAL A 154 -9.53 -4.61 -14.30
C VAL A 154 -8.29 -3.75 -14.49
N GLY A 155 -7.33 -4.18 -15.33
CA GLY A 155 -6.11 -3.42 -15.60
C GLY A 155 -6.38 -2.02 -16.17
N ASN A 156 -7.31 -1.89 -17.12
CA ASN A 156 -7.68 -0.58 -17.68
C ASN A 156 -8.39 0.31 -16.64
N MET A 157 -9.28 -0.27 -15.83
CA MET A 157 -9.95 0.46 -14.74
C MET A 157 -8.95 0.92 -13.66
N SER A 158 -7.95 0.11 -13.34
CA SER A 158 -6.90 0.47 -12.38
C SER A 158 -6.12 1.72 -12.82
N ILE A 159 -5.87 1.91 -14.11
CA ILE A 159 -5.23 3.14 -14.62
C ILE A 159 -6.10 4.37 -14.34
N ILE A 160 -7.41 4.28 -14.59
CA ILE A 160 -8.34 5.38 -14.33
C ILE A 160 -8.36 5.69 -12.83
N ILE A 161 -8.47 4.65 -11.99
CA ILE A 161 -8.45 4.79 -10.53
C ILE A 161 -7.12 5.42 -10.07
N CYS A 162 -5.99 5.04 -10.65
CA CYS A 162 -4.66 5.65 -10.43
C CYS A 162 -4.64 7.15 -10.70
N ILE A 163 -5.16 7.57 -11.86
CA ILE A 163 -5.19 8.99 -12.21
C ILE A 163 -6.08 9.76 -11.22
N VAL A 164 -7.26 9.21 -10.89
CA VAL A 164 -8.18 9.84 -9.95
C VAL A 164 -7.58 9.91 -8.55
N SER A 165 -6.97 8.84 -8.05
CA SER A 165 -6.41 8.76 -6.69
C SER A 165 -5.17 9.64 -6.51
N ILE A 166 -4.33 9.79 -7.53
CA ILE A 166 -3.14 10.66 -7.51
C ILE A 166 -3.51 12.14 -7.70
N SER A 167 -4.60 12.43 -8.42
CA SER A 167 -5.01 13.81 -8.73
C SER A 167 -5.09 14.78 -7.53
N PRO A 168 -5.71 14.44 -6.37
CA PRO A 168 -5.76 15.37 -5.23
C PRO A 168 -4.36 15.69 -4.69
N PHE A 169 -3.45 14.70 -4.66
CA PHE A 169 -2.08 14.91 -4.21
C PHE A 169 -1.32 15.85 -5.15
N VAL A 170 -1.43 15.65 -6.47
CA VAL A 170 -0.81 16.54 -7.45
C VAL A 170 -1.34 17.97 -7.32
N ILE A 171 -2.65 18.14 -7.15
CA ILE A 171 -3.26 19.45 -6.93
C ILE A 171 -2.71 20.10 -5.65
N MET A 172 -2.65 19.35 -4.55
CA MET A 172 -2.08 19.85 -3.29
C MET A 172 -0.60 20.22 -3.42
N CYS A 173 0.21 19.44 -4.15
CA CYS A 173 1.60 19.78 -4.43
C CYS A 173 1.71 21.10 -5.23
N ILE A 174 0.92 21.27 -6.29
CA ILE A 174 0.94 22.50 -7.12
C ILE A 174 0.58 23.73 -6.28
N ILE A 175 -0.45 23.64 -5.44
CA ILE A 175 -0.86 24.73 -4.54
C ILE A 175 0.19 24.97 -3.44
N GLY A 176 0.90 23.92 -3.03
CA GLY A 176 1.93 23.95 -1.99
C GLY A 176 3.24 24.62 -2.42
N ILE A 177 3.68 24.44 -3.67
CA ILE A 177 4.94 24.99 -4.21
C ILE A 177 5.18 26.46 -3.85
N PRO A 178 4.24 27.41 -4.09
CA PRO A 178 4.46 28.82 -3.78
C PRO A 178 4.51 29.14 -2.27
N LYS A 179 4.08 28.21 -1.41
CA LYS A 179 4.06 28.37 0.05
C LYS A 179 5.24 27.69 0.74
N VAL A 180 6.17 27.10 -0.03
CA VAL A 180 7.35 26.44 0.52
C VAL A 180 8.30 27.49 1.08
N ASP A 181 8.57 27.40 2.38
CA ASP A 181 9.56 28.21 3.07
C ASP A 181 10.76 27.31 3.44
N PRO A 182 11.90 27.42 2.72
CA PRO A 182 13.09 26.60 2.95
C PRO A 182 13.67 26.73 4.36
N SER A 183 13.38 27.83 5.07
CA SER A 183 13.88 28.01 6.44
C SER A 183 13.27 27.00 7.42
N ARG A 184 12.08 26.49 7.13
CA ARG A 184 11.38 25.48 7.94
C ARG A 184 11.96 24.08 7.79
N TRP A 185 12.83 23.85 6.81
CA TRP A 185 13.41 22.52 6.57
C TRP A 185 14.39 22.12 7.66
N ILE A 186 15.01 23.10 8.31
CA ILE A 186 16.04 22.93 9.34
C ILE A 186 15.43 23.06 10.76
N GLN A 187 14.13 23.36 10.86
CA GLN A 187 13.43 23.40 12.15
C GLN A 187 13.14 21.98 12.62
N PHE A 188 13.64 21.64 13.81
CA PHE A 188 13.34 20.37 14.46
C PHE A 188 11.99 20.46 15.19
N PRO A 189 11.26 19.34 15.35
CA PRO A 189 10.04 19.31 16.16
C PRO A 189 10.34 19.78 17.60
N ASP A 190 9.48 20.63 18.16
CA ASP A 190 9.60 21.07 19.56
C ASP A 190 9.29 19.88 20.50
N GLU A 191 10.23 19.57 21.41
CA GLU A 191 10.10 18.47 22.40
C GLU A 191 8.91 18.67 23.37
N ASP A 192 8.39 19.90 23.49
CA ASP A 192 7.39 20.29 24.49
C ASP A 192 5.93 20.18 24.01
N SER A 193 5.66 19.76 22.76
CA SER A 193 4.28 19.44 22.37
C SER A 193 3.87 18.08 22.92
N SER A 194 3.57 18.06 24.22
CA SER A 194 2.80 17.02 24.93
C SER A 194 1.35 16.89 24.43
N THR A 195 1.09 17.24 23.17
CA THR A 195 -0.13 17.02 22.40
C THR A 195 0.11 16.00 21.28
N THR A 196 1.17 15.20 21.44
CA THR A 196 1.47 14.05 20.60
C THR A 196 0.45 12.98 20.94
N GLY A 197 -0.63 12.90 20.15
CA GLY A 197 -1.72 11.96 20.38
C GLY A 197 -1.23 10.52 20.49
N ASP A 198 -2.04 9.70 21.14
CA ASP A 198 -1.86 8.25 21.35
C ASP A 198 -1.50 7.46 20.07
N GLU A 199 -1.59 8.08 18.88
CA GLU A 199 -1.21 7.56 17.56
C GLU A 199 0.32 7.43 17.32
N LEU A 200 1.16 8.30 17.89
CA LEU A 200 2.62 8.23 17.71
C LEU A 200 3.32 7.34 18.76
N GLU A 201 2.59 6.95 19.81
CA GLU A 201 3.03 5.99 20.83
C GLU A 201 2.78 4.52 20.44
N ALA A 202 2.48 4.22 19.17
CA ALA A 202 2.37 2.85 18.70
C ALA A 202 3.58 2.00 19.14
N SER A 203 3.30 0.87 19.79
CA SER A 203 4.32 -0.06 20.28
C SER A 203 5.11 -0.60 19.09
N GLY A 204 6.43 -0.42 19.11
CA GLY A 204 7.32 -0.83 18.03
C GLY A 204 8.50 -1.63 18.58
N TRP A 205 9.15 -2.39 17.70
CA TRP A 205 10.34 -3.17 18.06
C TRP A 205 11.48 -2.25 18.54
N PHE A 206 11.61 -1.06 17.94
CA PHE A 206 12.69 -0.12 18.29
C PHE A 206 12.40 0.66 19.58
N PRO A 207 13.42 0.92 20.42
CA PRO A 207 13.29 1.81 21.56
C PRO A 207 12.96 3.24 21.12
N LEU A 208 12.27 3.99 21.99
CA LEU A 208 11.91 5.39 21.77
C LEU A 208 13.18 6.25 21.97
N ILE A 209 13.99 6.34 20.92
CA ILE A 209 15.21 7.16 20.91
C ILE A 209 14.84 8.52 20.33
N SER A 210 14.97 9.57 21.15
CA SER A 210 15.01 10.95 20.65
C SER A 210 16.46 11.39 20.50
N THR A 211 16.83 11.93 19.34
CA THR A 211 18.09 12.70 19.21
C THR A 211 17.77 13.99 18.49
N TRP A 212 18.20 15.13 19.04
CA TRP A 212 18.02 16.43 18.40
C TRP A 212 16.54 16.76 18.06
N GLY A 213 15.60 16.40 18.95
CA GLY A 213 14.15 16.59 18.73
C GLY A 213 13.51 15.62 17.71
N VAL A 214 14.28 14.72 17.11
CA VAL A 214 13.75 13.70 16.17
C VAL A 214 13.35 12.44 16.92
N LEU A 215 12.10 12.04 16.75
CA LEU A 215 11.58 10.75 17.21
C LEU A 215 11.83 9.68 16.15
N TRP A 216 12.91 8.91 16.30
CA TRP A 216 13.33 7.93 15.28
C TRP A 216 12.35 6.80 15.08
N ARG A 217 11.73 6.29 16.15
CA ARG A 217 10.80 5.16 16.05
C ARG A 217 9.55 5.52 15.23
N PRO A 218 8.81 6.60 15.55
CA PRO A 218 7.68 7.01 14.72
C PRO A 218 8.10 7.42 13.30
N LEU A 219 9.26 8.06 13.12
CA LEU A 219 9.77 8.38 11.78
C LEU A 219 9.99 7.12 10.95
N LEU A 220 10.66 6.11 11.49
CA LEU A 220 10.90 4.86 10.77
C LEU A 220 9.58 4.12 10.53
N ASN A 221 8.72 3.97 11.54
CA ASN A 221 7.42 3.30 11.37
C ASN A 221 6.54 3.95 10.28
N ASN A 222 6.61 5.28 10.10
CA ASN A 222 5.88 5.96 9.04
C ASN A 222 6.60 5.94 7.68
N LEU A 223 7.91 5.68 7.65
CA LEU A 223 8.65 5.41 6.40
C LEU A 223 8.47 3.97 5.92
N PHE A 224 8.22 3.03 6.83
CA PHE A 224 7.93 1.62 6.59
C PHE A 224 6.43 1.34 6.77
N TRP A 225 5.61 1.81 5.82
CA TRP A 225 4.18 1.48 5.75
C TRP A 225 3.87 0.71 4.46
#